data_AF-A0A849G0L3-F1
#
_entry.id   AF-A0A849G0L3-F1
#
_cell.length_a   1.000
_cell.length_b   1.000
_cell.length_c   1.000
_cell.angle_alpha   90.00
_cell.angle_beta   90.00
_cell.angle_gamma   90.00
#
_symmetry.space_group_name_H-M   'P 1'
#
loop_
_entity.id
_entity.type
_entity.pdbx_description
1 polymer ?
#
loop_
_entity_poly.entity_id
_entity_poly.type
_entity_poly.pdbx_seq_one_letter_code
_entity_poly.pdbx_strand_id
1 'polypeptide(L)'
;MRQIRKHYSPTYNSIPRVLEFLKAGVHVRIGSDNIGDICSPSTTASLIDEVYVLSAALRFYHPAILAKLAAGIKIDDKDRDFVSAHLEENEKAMEKAYRHYVE
;
A
#
# COMPACT_ATOMS: atom_id res chain seq x y z
N MET A 1 -5.96 10.45 7.03
CA MET A 1 -4.94 11.35 6.48
C MET A 1 -4.11 10.62 5.42
N ARG A 2 -3.81 11.25 4.26
CA ARG A 2 -2.81 10.72 3.31
C ARG A 2 -1.41 10.99 3.89
N GLN A 3 -0.44 10.11 3.65
CA GLN A 3 0.91 10.31 4.18
C GLN A 3 1.67 11.36 3.37
N ILE A 4 1.96 12.52 3.97
CA ILE A 4 2.72 13.60 3.32
C ILE A 4 4.20 13.19 3.21
N ARG A 5 4.56 12.50 2.13
CA ARG A 5 5.89 11.91 1.96
C ARG A 5 7.03 12.93 1.83
N LYS A 6 6.72 14.17 1.44
CA LYS A 6 7.70 15.29 1.34
C LYS A 6 8.16 15.80 2.71
N HIS A 7 7.40 15.52 3.77
CA HIS A 7 7.73 15.96 5.12
C HIS A 7 8.46 14.84 5.87
N TYR A 8 9.64 15.16 6.39
CA TYR A 8 10.37 14.25 7.26
C TYR A 8 9.83 14.33 8.68
N SER A 9 9.31 13.21 9.18
CA SER A 9 8.94 13.03 10.58
C SER A 9 9.93 12.07 11.24
N PRO A 10 10.27 12.23 12.54
CA PRO A 10 11.10 11.29 13.29
C PRO A 10 10.57 9.85 13.28
N THR A 11 9.28 9.67 12.97
CA THR A 11 8.63 8.36 12.89
C THR A 11 8.89 7.61 11.58
N TYR A 12 9.64 8.18 10.62
CA TYR A 12 10.01 7.60 9.31
C TYR A 12 8.89 6.79 8.65
N ASN A 13 8.12 7.43 7.76
CA ASN A 13 7.24 6.83 6.74
C ASN A 13 7.01 5.30 6.83
N SER A 14 6.13 4.87 7.75
CA SER A 14 5.97 3.47 8.16
C SER A 14 5.28 2.55 7.14
N ILE A 15 4.81 3.09 6.01
CA ILE A 15 4.05 2.31 5.01
C ILE A 15 4.93 2.05 3.78
N PRO A 16 5.18 0.78 3.40
CA PRO A 16 5.95 0.41 2.22
C PRO A 16 5.38 1.01 0.93
N ARG A 17 6.25 1.31 -0.04
CA ARG A 17 5.91 1.90 -1.35
C ARG A 17 5.36 0.85 -2.35
N VAL A 18 4.37 0.09 -1.92
CA VAL A 18 3.81 -1.05 -2.67
C VAL A 18 3.31 -0.61 -4.04
N LEU A 19 2.53 0.47 -4.11
CA LEU A 19 1.96 0.94 -5.36
C LEU A 19 3.03 1.46 -6.32
N GLU A 20 4.08 2.11 -5.82
CA GLU A 20 5.20 2.56 -6.65
C GLU A 20 6.03 1.37 -7.18
N PHE A 21 6.21 0.31 -6.38
CA PHE A 21 6.82 -0.93 -6.86
C PHE A 21 6.01 -1.57 -7.99
N LEU A 22 4.68 -1.64 -7.82
CA LEU A 22 3.78 -2.14 -8.86
C LEU A 22 3.85 -1.29 -10.14
N LYS A 23 3.85 0.05 -10.01
CA LYS A 23 4.07 0.98 -11.14
C LYS A 23 5.41 0.76 -11.83
N ALA A 24 6.46 0.43 -11.08
CA ALA A 24 7.78 0.11 -11.64
C ALA A 24 7.86 -1.31 -12.27
N GLY A 25 6.77 -2.09 -12.25
CA GLY A 25 6.73 -3.44 -12.80
C GLY A 25 7.31 -4.52 -11.87
N VAL A 26 7.58 -4.18 -10.61
CA VAL A 26 8.04 -5.14 -9.60
C VAL A 26 6.89 -6.07 -9.24
N HIS A 27 7.16 -7.37 -9.22
CA HIS A 27 6.18 -8.36 -8.78
C HIS A 27 6.11 -8.36 -7.25
N VAL A 28 5.05 -7.74 -6.71
CA VAL A 28 4.78 -7.71 -5.26
C VAL A 28 3.81 -8.83 -4.89
N ARG A 29 4.06 -9.48 -3.75
CA ARG A 29 3.23 -10.54 -3.16
C ARG A 29 3.02 -10.24 -1.68
N ILE A 30 1.92 -10.73 -1.12
CA ILE A 30 1.59 -10.58 0.30
C ILE A 30 1.86 -11.89 1.03
N GLY A 31 2.37 -11.80 2.26
CA GLY A 31 2.52 -12.92 3.16
C GLY A 31 2.47 -12.44 4.61
N SER A 32 2.10 -13.32 5.53
CA SER A 32 2.21 -13.08 6.96
C SER A 32 3.58 -13.55 7.43
N ASP A 33 4.31 -12.67 8.12
CA ASP A 33 5.73 -12.86 8.46
C ASP A 33 5.92 -13.72 9.73
N ASN A 34 5.21 -13.41 10.81
CA ASN A 34 5.46 -14.00 12.15
C ASN A 34 4.33 -14.93 12.63
N ILE A 35 3.96 -15.92 11.81
CA ILE A 35 2.87 -16.84 12.16
C ILE A 35 3.25 -17.70 13.36
N GLY A 36 2.52 -17.55 14.47
CA GLY A 36 2.69 -18.40 15.65
C GLY A 36 4.00 -18.15 16.39
N ASP A 37 4.57 -16.95 16.25
CA ASP A 37 5.69 -16.52 17.07
C ASP A 37 5.33 -16.65 18.56
N ILE A 38 6.25 -17.20 19.36
CA ILE A 38 6.10 -17.37 20.82
C ILE A 38 5.78 -16.04 21.51
N CYS A 39 6.24 -14.92 20.93
CA CYS A 39 6.00 -13.56 21.42
C CYS A 39 4.71 -12.93 20.86
N SER A 40 4.03 -13.57 19.91
CA SER A 40 2.77 -13.10 19.32
C SER A 40 1.83 -14.27 19.00
N PRO A 41 1.37 -15.00 20.03
CA PRO A 41 0.59 -16.22 19.84
C PRO A 41 -0.85 -15.99 19.32
N SER A 42 -1.36 -14.76 19.39
CA SER A 42 -2.71 -14.39 18.95
C SER A 42 -2.75 -13.80 17.53
N THR A 43 -1.88 -14.28 16.65
CA THR A 43 -1.86 -13.87 15.23
C THR A 43 -2.69 -14.79 14.35
N THR A 44 -3.16 -14.26 13.22
CA THR A 44 -3.83 -15.00 12.14
C THR A 44 -2.88 -15.13 10.95
N ALA A 45 -2.94 -16.26 10.25
CA ALA A 45 -2.23 -16.47 8.98
C ALA A 45 -3.11 -16.15 7.75
N SER A 46 -4.26 -15.50 7.98
CA SER A 46 -5.22 -15.16 6.94
C SER A 46 -4.71 -14.00 6.10
N LEU A 47 -4.41 -14.27 4.82
CA LEU A 47 -4.03 -13.22 3.87
C LEU A 47 -5.17 -12.22 3.60
N ILE A 48 -6.42 -12.58 3.93
CA ILE A 48 -7.55 -11.64 3.84
C ILE A 48 -7.35 -10.49 4.83
N ASP A 49 -6.89 -10.80 6.04
CA ASP A 49 -6.65 -9.78 7.07
C ASP A 49 -5.50 -8.86 6.66
N GLU A 50 -4.43 -9.43 6.07
CA GLU A 50 -3.31 -8.66 5.52
C GLU A 50 -3.74 -7.74 4.37
N VAL A 51 -4.64 -8.21 3.49
CA VAL A 51 -5.21 -7.39 2.41
C VAL A 51 -6.01 -6.21 2.98
N TYR A 52 -6.79 -6.42 4.04
CA TYR A 52 -7.54 -5.34 4.68
C TYR A 52 -6.60 -4.30 5.29
N VAL A 53 -5.57 -4.73 6.04
CA VAL A 53 -4.56 -3.83 6.60
C VAL A 53 -3.86 -3.06 5.49
N LEU A 54 -3.42 -3.74 4.43
CA LEU A 54 -2.74 -3.13 3.29
C LEU A 54 -3.64 -2.10 2.58
N SER A 55 -4.88 -2.46 2.28
CA SER A 55 -5.83 -1.59 1.58
C SER A 55 -6.12 -0.31 2.38
N ALA A 56 -6.24 -0.41 3.70
CA ALA A 56 -6.44 0.73 4.59
C ALA A 56 -5.18 1.60 4.68
N ALA A 57 -4.00 0.98 4.79
CA ALA A 57 -2.72 1.67 4.86
C ALA A 57 -2.44 2.47 3.57
N LEU A 58 -2.65 1.85 2.41
CA LEU A 58 -2.45 2.48 1.11
C LEU A 58 -3.60 3.40 0.68
N ARG A 59 -4.78 3.29 1.31
CA ARG A 59 -6.04 3.90 0.85
C ARG A 59 -6.38 3.49 -0.58
N PHE A 60 -6.10 2.24 -0.91
CA PHE A 60 -6.28 1.66 -2.22
C PHE A 60 -7.25 0.48 -2.13
N TYR A 61 -8.44 0.64 -2.71
CA TYR A 61 -9.57 -0.27 -2.51
C TYR A 61 -10.00 -0.95 -3.82
N HIS A 62 -9.06 -1.29 -4.71
CA HIS A 62 -9.37 -1.96 -5.97
C HIS A 62 -9.32 -3.49 -5.79
N PRO A 63 -10.47 -4.19 -5.64
CA PRO A 63 -10.48 -5.57 -5.13
C PRO A 63 -9.75 -6.55 -6.03
N ALA A 64 -9.87 -6.39 -7.36
CA ALA A 64 -9.22 -7.30 -8.31
C ALA A 64 -7.69 -7.24 -8.26
N ILE A 65 -7.12 -6.05 -8.02
CA ILE A 65 -5.65 -5.89 -7.94
C ILE A 65 -5.18 -6.45 -6.60
N LEU A 66 -5.87 -6.12 -5.51
CA LEU A 66 -5.57 -6.67 -4.19
C LEU A 66 -5.65 -8.20 -4.16
N ALA A 67 -6.66 -8.79 -4.82
CA ALA A 67 -6.79 -10.24 -4.96
C ALA A 67 -5.61 -10.85 -5.74
N LYS A 68 -5.14 -10.20 -6.82
CA LYS A 68 -3.94 -10.64 -7.55
C LYS A 68 -2.71 -10.64 -6.63
N LEU A 69 -2.50 -9.60 -5.82
CA LEU A 69 -1.37 -9.54 -4.86
C LEU A 69 -1.43 -10.65 -3.81
N ALA A 70 -2.62 -10.91 -3.26
CA ALA A 70 -2.84 -11.96 -2.26
C ALA A 70 -2.66 -13.37 -2.84
N ALA A 71 -3.08 -13.57 -4.09
CA ALA A 71 -2.92 -14.82 -4.81
C ALA A 71 -1.50 -15.01 -5.40
N GLY A 72 -0.60 -14.03 -5.25
CA GLY A 72 0.73 -14.05 -5.86
C GLY A 72 0.72 -14.01 -7.39
N ILE A 73 -0.34 -13.47 -7.98
CA ILE A 73 -0.51 -13.28 -9.41
C ILE A 73 0.10 -11.94 -9.80
N LYS A 74 1.00 -11.96 -10.78
CA LYS A 74 1.59 -10.73 -11.32
C LYS A 74 0.49 -9.89 -11.98
N ILE A 75 0.47 -8.59 -11.65
CA ILE A 75 -0.43 -7.63 -12.28
C ILE A 75 -0.05 -7.39 -13.75
N ASP A 76 -1.04 -7.12 -14.58
CA ASP A 76 -0.85 -6.82 -16.00
C ASP A 76 -0.64 -5.31 -16.25
N ASP A 77 -0.51 -4.91 -17.50
CA ASP A 77 -0.29 -3.51 -17.86
C ASP A 77 -1.53 -2.64 -17.59
N LYS A 78 -2.75 -3.18 -17.72
CA LYS A 78 -3.99 -2.43 -17.40
C LYS A 78 -4.10 -2.15 -15.91
N ASP A 79 -3.77 -3.14 -15.08
CA ASP A 79 -3.69 -2.94 -13.64
C ASP A 79 -2.64 -1.86 -13.29
N ARG A 80 -1.49 -1.87 -13.97
CA ARG A 80 -0.40 -0.91 -13.76
C ARG A 80 -0.81 0.51 -14.15
N ASP A 81 -1.57 0.66 -15.24
CA ASP A 81 -2.14 1.94 -15.66
C ASP A 81 -3.10 2.47 -14.60
N PHE A 82 -3.96 1.60 -14.05
CA PHE A 82 -4.86 1.98 -12.95
C PHE A 82 -4.09 2.42 -11.70
N VAL A 83 -3.06 1.66 -11.30
CA VAL A 83 -2.18 2.02 -10.17
C VAL A 83 -1.49 3.36 -10.41
N SER A 84 -1.03 3.61 -11.64
CA SER A 84 -0.37 4.86 -12.01
C SER A 84 -1.31 6.05 -11.90
N ALA A 85 -2.53 5.95 -12.45
CA ALA A 85 -3.55 6.98 -12.35
C ALA A 85 -3.95 7.25 -10.88
N HIS A 86 -4.08 6.19 -10.07
CA HIS A 86 -4.34 6.33 -8.64
C HIS A 86 -3.22 7.10 -7.93
N LEU A 87 -1.96 6.78 -8.22
CA LEU A 87 -0.81 7.47 -7.63
C LEU A 87 -0.76 8.95 -8.00
N GLU A 88 -1.09 9.31 -9.24
CA GLU A 88 -1.16 10.70 -9.70
C GLU A 88 -2.24 11.50 -8.96
N GLU A 89 -3.44 10.94 -8.82
CA GLU A 89 -4.51 11.55 -8.00
C GLU A 89 -4.15 11.59 -6.51
N ASN A 90 -3.39 10.61 -6.04
CA ASN A 90 -2.87 10.60 -4.69
C ASN A 90 -1.93 11.78 -4.45
N GLU A 91 -0.97 11.98 -5.36
CA GLU A 91 0.02 13.06 -5.34
C GLU A 91 -0.64 14.45 -5.39
N LYS A 92 -1.59 14.66 -6.31
CA LYS A 92 -2.31 15.94 -6.42
C LYS A 92 -2.98 16.35 -5.10
N ALA A 93 -3.69 15.45 -4.43
CA ALA A 93 -4.32 15.83 -3.16
C ALA A 93 -3.36 15.83 -1.96
N MET A 94 -2.23 15.12 -2.00
CA MET A 94 -1.15 15.32 -1.03
C MET A 94 -0.52 16.71 -1.15
N GLU A 95 -0.28 17.18 -2.37
CA GLU A 95 0.23 18.52 -2.65
C GLU A 95 -0.74 19.60 -2.17
N LYS A 96 -2.05 19.43 -2.45
CA LYS A 96 -3.09 20.33 -1.93
C LYS A 96 -3.11 20.37 -0.40
N ALA A 97 -3.03 19.20 0.25
CA ALA A 97 -2.98 19.13 1.71
C ALA A 97 -1.71 19.79 2.26
N TYR A 98 -0.56 19.56 1.64
CA TYR A 98 0.71 20.13 2.05
C TYR A 98 0.70 21.66 2.01
N ARG A 99 0.18 22.28 0.94
CA ARG A 99 0.05 23.75 0.84
C ARG A 99 -0.76 24.34 1.98
N HIS A 100 -1.88 23.70 2.34
CA HIS A 100 -2.72 24.15 3.46
C HIS A 100 -2.03 24.12 4.83
N TYR A 101 -0.99 23.30 5.01
CA TYR A 101 -0.25 23.21 6.28
C TYR A 101 0.99 24.10 6.33
N VAL A 102 1.47 24.59 5.19
CA VAL A 102 2.71 25.39 5.09
C VAL A 102 2.43 26.89 4.93
N GLU A 103 1.28 27.25 4.37
CA GLU A 103 0.72 28.61 4.35
C GLU A 103 -0.03 28.91 5.66
#